data_AF-A0A9E6B955-F1
#
_entry.id   AF-A0A9E6B955-F1
#
_cell.length_a   1.000
_cell.length_b   1.000
_cell.length_c   1.000
_cell.angle_alpha   90.00
_cell.angle_beta   90.00
_cell.angle_gamma   90.00
#
_symmetry.space_group_name_H-M   'P 1'
#
loop_
_entity.id
_entity.type
_entity.pdbx_description
1 polymer ?
#
loop_
_entity_poly.entity_id
_entity_poly.type
_entity_poly.pdbx_seq_one_letter_code
_entity_poly.pdbx_strand_id
1 'polypeptide(L)' 'MGTKIHSSAIIEKGALIGEGSSIGAYSIIKSGVKIGKNNIIHSHVVIEGDTIIGDDNMIFPFAVIGSMPQVIS' A
#
# COMPACT_ATOMS: atom_id res chain seq x y z
N MET A 1 -11.05 -11.07 10.59
CA MET A 1 -11.11 -9.60 10.82
C MET A 1 -10.88 -8.89 9.49
N GLY A 2 -11.87 -8.17 8.96
CA GLY A 2 -11.72 -7.51 7.64
C GLY A 2 -10.63 -6.44 7.60
N THR A 3 -10.23 -6.06 6.38
CA THR A 3 -9.30 -4.96 6.10
C THR A 3 -9.93 -3.62 6.50
N LYS A 4 -9.15 -2.74 7.14
CA LYS A 4 -9.58 -1.39 7.53
C LYS A 4 -8.99 -0.36 6.59
N ILE A 5 -9.81 0.35 5.83
CA ILE A 5 -9.34 1.35 4.86
C ILE A 5 -9.95 2.69 5.26
N HIS A 6 -9.11 3.69 5.50
CA HIS A 6 -9.59 5.04 5.74
C HIS A 6 -10.34 5.56 4.50
N SER A 7 -11.43 6.29 4.68
CA SER A 7 -12.29 6.75 3.58
C SER A 7 -11.59 7.66 2.56
N SER A 8 -10.50 8.32 2.96
CA SER A 8 -9.67 9.14 2.07
C SER A 8 -8.49 8.40 1.43
N ALA A 9 -8.27 7.12 1.75
CA ALA A 9 -7.27 6.32 1.05
C ALA A 9 -7.77 5.98 -0.36
N ILE A 10 -6.89 6.02 -1.34
CA ILE A 10 -7.19 5.65 -2.72
C ILE A 10 -6.63 4.25 -2.97
N ILE A 11 -7.52 3.29 -3.20
CA ILE A 11 -7.17 1.93 -3.58
C ILE A 11 -7.62 1.72 -5.02
N GLU A 12 -6.67 1.61 -5.95
CA GLU A 12 -7.00 1.36 -7.35
C GLU A 12 -7.52 -0.07 -7.56
N LYS A 13 -8.39 -0.25 -8.56
CA LYS A 13 -8.90 -1.57 -8.94
C LYS A 13 -7.75 -2.50 -9.30
N GLY A 14 -7.72 -3.68 -8.67
CA GLY A 14 -6.69 -4.70 -8.90
C GLY A 14 -5.59 -4.73 -7.83
N ALA A 15 -5.53 -3.75 -6.92
CA ALA A 15 -4.74 -3.88 -5.70
C ALA A 15 -5.32 -4.99 -4.81
N LEU A 16 -4.45 -5.81 -4.22
CA LEU A 16 -4.83 -6.87 -3.28
C LEU A 16 -4.33 -6.51 -1.88
N ILE A 17 -5.23 -6.56 -0.90
CA ILE A 17 -4.90 -6.23 0.49
C ILE A 17 -5.35 -7.39 1.38
N GLY A 18 -4.40 -8.00 2.07
CA GLY A 18 -4.64 -9.11 2.97
C GLY A 18 -5.53 -8.75 4.16
N GLU A 19 -6.14 -9.77 4.72
CA GLU A 19 -6.98 -9.68 5.91
C GLU A 19 -6.21 -9.09 7.11
N GLY A 20 -6.89 -8.36 7.99
CA GLY A 20 -6.28 -7.75 9.18
C GLY A 20 -5.44 -6.50 8.92
N SER A 21 -5.14 -6.18 7.66
CA SER A 21 -4.36 -4.99 7.30
C SER A 21 -5.16 -3.69 7.47
N SER A 22 -4.47 -2.59 7.75
CA SER A 22 -5.03 -1.24 7.86
C SER A 22 -4.33 -0.25 6.94
N ILE A 23 -5.10 0.55 6.20
CA ILE A 23 -4.61 1.63 5.32
C ILE A 23 -5.04 2.99 5.87
N GLY A 24 -4.05 3.83 6.18
CA GLY A 24 -4.23 5.17 6.73
C GLY A 24 -4.72 6.20 5.71
N ALA A 25 -5.10 7.37 6.21
CA ALA A 25 -5.64 8.47 5.41
C ALA A 25 -4.68 8.93 4.30
N TYR A 26 -5.22 9.25 3.12
CA TYR A 26 -4.49 9.82 1.99
C TYR A 26 -3.38 8.95 1.41
N SER A 27 -3.32 7.67 1.80
CA SER A 27 -2.42 6.71 1.18
C SER A 27 -2.98 6.28 -0.19
N ILE A 28 -2.08 6.03 -1.14
CA ILE A 28 -2.40 5.62 -2.51
C ILE A 28 -1.79 4.25 -2.74
N ILE A 29 -2.65 3.25 -2.97
CA ILE A 29 -2.25 1.90 -3.34
C ILE A 29 -2.66 1.68 -4.79
N LYS A 30 -1.69 1.70 -5.71
CA LYS A 30 -1.95 1.57 -7.14
C LYS A 30 -2.27 0.12 -7.55
N SER A 31 -2.80 -0.01 -8.76
CA SER A 31 -3.03 -1.29 -9.42
C SER A 31 -1.73 -2.11 -9.51
N GLY A 32 -1.86 -3.44 -9.38
CA GLY A 32 -0.71 -4.38 -9.39
C GLY A 32 -0.09 -4.66 -8.01
N VAL A 33 -0.30 -3.76 -7.04
CA VAL A 33 0.23 -3.93 -5.67
C VAL A 33 -0.45 -5.09 -4.94
N LYS A 34 0.35 -5.89 -4.24
CA LYS A 34 -0.11 -6.99 -3.37
C LYS A 34 0.43 -6.78 -1.96
N ILE A 35 -0.46 -6.62 -1.00
CA ILE A 35 -0.14 -6.47 0.43
C ILE A 35 -0.64 -7.70 1.17
N GLY A 36 0.23 -8.32 1.96
CA GLY A 36 -0.09 -9.45 2.82
C GLY A 36 -1.03 -9.12 3.99
N LYS A 37 -1.12 -10.02 4.96
CA LYS A 37 -1.97 -9.92 6.15
C LYS A 37 -1.36 -9.01 7.22
N ASN A 38 -2.22 -8.45 8.07
CA ASN A 38 -1.86 -7.72 9.28
C ASN A 38 -0.88 -6.54 9.09
N ASN A 39 -0.83 -5.95 7.89
CA ASN A 39 0.04 -4.82 7.63
C ASN A 39 -0.57 -3.52 8.15
N ILE A 40 0.28 -2.61 8.64
CA ILE A 40 -0.12 -1.26 9.04
C ILE A 40 0.52 -0.28 8.05
N ILE A 41 -0.29 0.24 7.14
CA ILE A 41 0.10 1.31 6.22
C ILE A 41 -0.38 2.62 6.84
N HIS A 42 0.54 3.48 7.28
CA HIS A 42 0.20 4.78 7.85
C HIS A 42 -0.30 5.76 6.78
N SER A 43 -0.62 6.99 7.18
CA SER A 43 -1.14 8.02 6.27
C SER A 43 -0.09 8.50 5.26
N HIS A 44 -0.54 8.95 4.09
CA HIS A 44 0.32 9.49 3.02
C HIS A 44 1.40 8.53 2.50
N VAL A 45 1.16 7.21 2.53
CA VAL A 45 2.04 6.23 1.90
C VAL A 45 1.64 6.05 0.44
N VAL A 46 2.60 6.00 -0.48
CA VAL A 46 2.38 5.65 -1.88
C VAL A 46 3.04 4.31 -2.17
N ILE A 47 2.26 3.33 -2.63
CA ILE A 47 2.75 2.03 -3.09
C ILE A 47 2.29 1.84 -4.53
N GLU A 48 3.23 1.60 -5.43
CA GLU A 48 2.97 1.46 -6.86
C GLU A 48 3.81 0.40 -7.56
N GLY A 49 3.55 0.19 -8.85
CA GLY A 49 4.19 -0.84 -9.66
C GLY A 49 3.82 -2.26 -9.24
N ASP A 50 4.59 -3.24 -9.72
CA ASP A 50 4.47 -4.65 -9.34
C ASP A 50 5.10 -4.93 -7.97
N THR A 51 4.62 -4.21 -6.94
CA THR A 51 5.14 -4.29 -5.57
C THR A 51 4.42 -5.36 -4.75
N ILE A 52 5.19 -6.18 -4.05
CA ILE A 52 4.69 -7.17 -3.09
C ILE A 52 5.19 -6.78 -1.69
N ILE A 53 4.26 -6.55 -0.77
CA ILE A 53 4.51 -6.40 0.67
C ILE A 53 4.07 -7.70 1.35
N GLY A 54 4.95 -8.30 2.17
CA GLY A 54 4.67 -9.52 2.92
C GLY A 54 3.66 -9.31 4.06
N ASP A 55 3.60 -10.26 4.99
CA ASP A 55 2.75 -10.18 6.18
C ASP A 55 3.44 -9.37 7.29
N ASP A 56 2.65 -8.81 8.22
CA ASP A 56 3.10 -8.22 9.49
C ASP A 56 4.12 -7.05 9.39
N ASN A 57 4.00 -6.19 8.36
CA ASN A 57 4.84 -4.99 8.21
C ASN A 57 4.16 -3.72 8.72
N MET A 58 4.98 -2.71 9.03
CA MET A 58 4.54 -1.35 9.32
C MET A 58 5.25 -0.36 8.41
N ILE A 59 4.50 0.40 7.60
CA ILE A 59 5.04 1.37 6.65
C ILE A 59 4.58 2.77 7.06
N PHE A 60 5.55 3.61 7.43
CA PHE A 60 5.34 4.92 8.05
C PHE A 60 5.03 6.04 7.04
N PRO A 61 4.51 7.19 7.51
CA PRO A 61 4.07 8.25 6.62
C PRO A 61 5.11 8.74 5.62
N PHE A 62 4.64 9.13 4.44
CA PHE A 62 5.45 9.67 3.34
C PHE A 62 6.43 8.68 2.69
N ALA A 63 6.35 7.39 3.03
CA ALA A 63 7.07 6.35 2.29
C ALA A 63 6.52 6.23 0.85
N VAL A 64 7.44 6.09 -0.10
CA VAL A 64 7.14 5.84 -1.52
C VAL A 64 7.84 4.55 -1.93
N ILE A 65 7.08 3.55 -2.36
CA ILE A 65 7.58 2.20 -2.64
C ILE A 65 7.15 1.77 -4.04
N GLY A 66 8.11 1.30 -4.84
CA GLY A 66 7.86 0.72 -6.16
C GLY A 66 7.77 1.72 -7.31
N SER A 67 8.10 3.00 -7.07
CA SER A 67 8.18 4.00 -8.15
C SER A 67 9.17 3.63 -9.24
N MET A 68 8.93 4.18 -10.42
CA MET A 68 9.80 3.99 -11.58
C MET A 68 11.27 4.31 -11.26
N PRO A 69 12.22 3.47 -11.71
CA PRO A 69 13.65 3.75 -11.57
C PRO A 69 14.05 5.10 -12.18
N GLN A 70 14.95 5.82 -11.52
CA GLN A 70 15.48 7.11 -11.99
C GLN A 70 16.75 6.92 -12.83
N VAL A 71 16.71 5.99 -13.80
CA VAL A 71 17.82 5.73 -14.72
C VAL A 71 17.47 6.27 -16.10
N ILE A 72 18.43 6.93 -16.75
CA ILE A 72 18.34 7.35 -18.15
C ILE A 72 19.12 6.32 -18.95
N SER A 73 18.43 5.64 -19.87
CA SER A 73 19.01 4.65 -20.80
C SER A 73 19.70 5.32 -21.98
#